data_AF-A0A8J5XGZ6-F1
#
_entry.id   AF-A0A8J5XGZ6-F1
#
_cell.length_a   1.000
_cell.length_b   1.000
_cell.length_c   1.000
_cell.angle_alpha   90.00
_cell.angle_beta   90.00
_cell.angle_gamma   90.00
#
_symmetry.space_group_name_H-M   'P 1'
#
loop_
_entity.id
_entity.type
_entity.pdbx_description
1 polymer ?
#
loop_
_entity_poly.entity_id
_entity_poly.type
_entity_poly.pdbx_seq_one_letter_code
_entity_poly.pdbx_strand_id
1 'polypeptide(L)'
;MKVDEGAGRASTRQRQTKVRALDDHARQELKRKRLDALEQDNWHEDALEPDDDDYEPNESDDGELFLGEQKKGRKKSAGKGAKKKTRGGDQFREETGRTKSFDDIVDDEQYHKFPSWVPTYLSAAVKPSTRPPRKFCYLTGLAGKYKCPVTGDYLGSLEAYETHKETRLKGMV
;
A
#
# COMPACT_ATOMS: atom_id res chain seq x y z
N MET A 1 -35.84 52.63 -4.48
CA MET A 1 -34.81 52.45 -3.43
C MET A 1 -33.71 51.57 -4.02
N LYS A 2 -32.48 52.09 -4.09
CA LYS A 2 -31.28 51.36 -4.51
C LYS A 2 -30.89 50.40 -3.39
N VAL A 3 -30.64 49.13 -3.72
CA VAL A 3 -30.06 48.15 -2.78
C VAL A 3 -28.72 47.71 -3.34
N ASP A 4 -27.69 47.92 -2.51
CA ASP A 4 -26.26 47.73 -2.72
C ASP A 4 -25.85 46.35 -3.27
N GLU A 5 -24.94 46.36 -4.24
CA GLU A 5 -24.15 45.19 -4.66
C GLU A 5 -23.19 44.79 -3.55
N GLY A 6 -23.50 43.68 -2.87
CA GLY A 6 -22.59 43.05 -1.91
C GLY A 6 -21.39 42.41 -2.61
N ALA A 7 -20.21 43.01 -2.47
CA ALA A 7 -18.94 42.46 -2.91
C ALA A 7 -18.65 41.10 -2.23
N GLY A 8 -18.76 40.02 -2.99
CA GLY A 8 -18.35 38.69 -2.57
C GLY A 8 -16.83 38.61 -2.39
N ARG A 9 -16.36 38.14 -1.23
CA ARG A 9 -14.94 37.83 -0.97
C ARG A 9 -14.49 36.70 -1.91
N ALA A 10 -13.80 37.04 -3.00
CA ALA A 10 -13.17 36.06 -3.87
C ALA A 10 -11.92 35.46 -3.19
N SER A 11 -11.85 34.12 -3.16
CA SER A 11 -10.71 33.38 -2.65
C SER A 11 -9.55 33.43 -3.66
N THR A 12 -8.49 34.17 -3.33
CA THR A 12 -7.30 34.33 -4.18
C THR A 12 -6.28 33.19 -3.98
N ARG A 13 -6.73 31.92 -3.96
CA ARG A 13 -5.77 30.79 -3.93
C ARG A 13 -5.24 30.52 -5.33
N GLN A 14 -4.33 31.39 -5.79
CA GLN A 14 -3.57 31.13 -7.01
C GLN A 14 -2.66 29.92 -6.78
N ARG A 15 -2.95 28.83 -7.50
CA ARG A 15 -2.15 27.61 -7.50
C ARG A 15 -0.87 27.89 -8.29
N GLN A 16 0.25 28.09 -7.60
CA GLN A 16 1.54 28.27 -8.27
C GLN A 16 2.00 26.94 -8.86
N THR A 17 1.94 26.82 -10.19
CA THR A 17 2.33 25.65 -10.99
C THR A 17 3.76 25.80 -11.54
N LYS A 18 4.69 26.38 -10.78
CA LYS A 18 6.10 26.43 -11.18
C LYS A 18 6.85 25.30 -10.50
N VAL A 19 7.04 24.20 -11.23
CA VAL A 19 7.90 23.08 -10.80
C VAL A 19 9.33 23.61 -10.77
N ARG A 20 9.90 23.77 -9.57
CA ARG A 20 11.33 24.12 -9.42
C ARG A 20 12.16 22.92 -9.90
N ALA A 21 13.09 23.16 -10.81
CA ALA A 21 14.09 22.16 -11.17
C ALA A 21 14.96 21.90 -9.92
N LEU A 22 14.81 20.72 -9.32
CA LEU A 22 15.64 20.28 -8.21
C LEU A 22 16.94 19.67 -8.74
N ASP A 23 18.02 19.83 -7.98
CA ASP A 23 19.30 19.15 -8.22
C ASP A 23 19.17 17.63 -8.11
N ASP A 24 20.08 16.87 -8.71
CA ASP A 24 19.96 15.41 -8.79
C ASP A 24 20.05 14.75 -7.41
N HIS A 25 20.89 15.27 -6.51
CA HIS A 25 20.93 14.83 -5.11
C HIS A 25 19.60 15.09 -4.39
N ALA A 26 19.01 16.27 -4.58
CA ALA A 26 17.72 16.61 -3.99
C ALA A 26 16.57 15.75 -4.54
N ARG A 27 16.64 15.33 -5.81
CA ARG A 27 15.69 14.37 -6.40
C ARG A 27 15.83 12.98 -5.80
N GLN A 28 17.06 12.50 -5.60
CA GLN A 28 17.32 11.20 -4.98
C GLN A 28 16.83 11.18 -3.53
N GLU A 29 17.10 12.22 -2.76
CA GLU A 29 16.59 12.40 -1.40
C GLU A 29 15.06 12.41 -1.34
N LEU A 30 14.40 13.13 -2.26
CA LEU A 30 12.95 13.15 -2.33
C LEU A 30 12.37 11.77 -2.71
N LYS A 31 13.03 11.05 -3.63
CA LYS A 31 12.67 9.67 -3.98
C LYS A 31 12.82 8.74 -2.79
N ARG A 32 13.94 8.82 -2.05
CA ARG A 32 14.19 8.02 -0.85
C ARG A 32 13.14 8.31 0.22
N LYS A 33 12.87 9.57 0.54
CA LYS A 33 11.83 9.97 1.50
C LYS A 33 10.44 9.49 1.09
N ARG A 34 10.15 9.48 -0.21
CA ARG A 34 8.90 8.94 -0.72
C ARG A 34 8.84 7.41 -0.57
N LEU A 35 9.93 6.70 -0.82
CA LEU A 35 10.00 5.25 -0.61
C LEU A 35 9.89 4.90 0.88
N ASP A 36 10.63 5.59 1.74
CA ASP A 36 10.59 5.44 3.21
C ASP A 36 9.17 5.70 3.77
N ALA A 37 8.46 6.72 3.27
CA ALA A 37 7.05 6.94 3.62
C ALA A 37 6.14 5.79 3.16
N LEU A 38 6.38 5.21 1.97
CA LEU A 38 5.64 4.05 1.48
C LEU A 38 5.97 2.77 2.25
N GLU A 39 7.20 2.63 2.73
CA GLU A 39 7.65 1.52 3.58
C GLU A 39 7.05 1.62 4.99
N GLN A 40 6.98 2.81 5.57
CA GLN A 40 6.32 3.06 6.87
C GLN A 40 4.80 2.91 6.82
N ASP A 41 4.18 3.17 5.66
CA ASP A 41 2.75 2.96 5.46
C ASP A 41 2.42 1.45 5.27
N ASN A 42 3.41 0.61 4.93
CA ASN A 42 3.23 -0.83 4.88
C ASN A 42 3.15 -1.37 6.32
N TRP A 43 2.00 -1.92 6.69
CA TRP A 43 1.81 -2.46 8.04
C TRP A 43 2.66 -3.72 8.20
N HIS A 44 3.68 -3.66 9.06
CA HIS A 44 4.36 -4.85 9.55
C HIS A 44 3.72 -5.22 10.90
N GLU A 45 3.18 -6.44 11.01
CA GLU A 45 2.90 -7.01 12.32
C GLU A 45 4.28 -7.26 12.96
N ASP A 46 4.72 -6.34 13.82
CA ASP A 46 5.91 -6.53 14.65
C ASP A 46 5.74 -7.89 15.32
N ALA A 47 6.54 -8.86 14.87
CA ALA A 47 6.48 -10.22 15.32
C ALA A 47 6.71 -10.21 16.83
N LEU A 48 5.62 -10.30 17.58
CA LEU A 48 5.52 -10.62 19.00
C LEU A 48 6.80 -10.22 19.76
N GLU A 49 6.88 -8.93 20.14
CA GLU A 49 7.77 -8.56 21.24
C GLU A 49 7.45 -9.53 22.39
N PRO A 50 8.42 -10.34 22.86
CA PRO A 50 8.16 -11.26 23.96
C PRO A 50 7.68 -10.40 25.12
N ASP A 51 6.48 -10.72 25.62
CA ASP A 51 5.89 -10.12 26.81
C ASP A 51 6.93 -10.20 27.92
N ASP A 52 7.60 -9.07 28.21
CA ASP A 52 8.56 -8.92 29.31
C ASP A 52 7.72 -8.77 30.59
N ASP A 53 7.03 -9.86 30.93
CA ASP A 53 6.24 -10.06 32.14
C ASP A 53 7.21 -10.27 33.33
N ASP A 54 8.02 -9.25 33.61
CA ASP A 54 8.81 -9.17 34.85
C ASP A 54 7.88 -8.64 35.98
N TYR A 55 6.90 -9.46 36.34
CA TYR A 55 6.10 -9.27 37.55
C TYR A 55 6.91 -9.75 38.76
N GLU A 56 7.67 -8.85 39.38
CA GLU A 56 8.21 -9.06 40.73
C GLU A 56 7.12 -8.83 41.79
N PRO A 57 6.65 -9.86 42.52
CA PRO A 57 5.79 -9.64 43.67
C PRO A 57 6.65 -9.16 44.85
N ASN A 58 6.60 -7.86 45.14
CA ASN A 58 7.11 -7.35 46.41
C ASN A 58 6.20 -7.82 47.56
N GLU A 59 6.62 -8.88 48.24
CA GLU A 59 6.18 -9.22 49.60
C GLU A 59 7.07 -8.47 50.62
N SER A 60 6.52 -7.43 51.25
CA SER A 60 6.96 -6.84 52.53
C SER A 60 5.80 -5.99 53.05
N ASP A 61 4.95 -6.53 53.91
CA ASP A 61 4.97 -6.46 55.39
C ASP A 61 4.48 -5.11 55.95
N ASP A 62 3.58 -5.22 56.94
CA ASP A 62 3.05 -4.23 57.90
C ASP A 62 2.57 -2.84 57.39
N GLY A 63 1.36 -2.36 57.69
CA GLY A 63 0.92 -1.99 59.03
C GLY A 63 0.82 -0.45 59.16
N GLU A 64 -0.40 0.04 59.36
CA GLU A 64 -0.74 1.33 60.01
C GLU A 64 -1.13 2.58 59.19
N LEU A 65 -2.20 3.21 59.72
CA LEU A 65 -2.87 4.44 59.30
C LEU A 65 -2.04 5.69 59.62
N PHE A 66 -2.01 6.69 58.72
CA PHE A 66 -1.92 8.09 59.13
C PHE A 66 -2.54 9.08 58.13
N LEU A 67 -3.30 10.03 58.68
CA LEU A 67 -4.03 11.11 58.03
C LEU A 67 -3.11 12.28 57.60
N GLY A 68 -3.46 12.92 56.47
CA GLY A 68 -3.40 14.38 56.32
C GLY A 68 -2.22 14.95 55.51
N GLU A 69 -2.52 15.71 54.46
CA GLU A 69 -2.46 17.19 54.49
C GLU A 69 -2.58 17.78 53.07
N GLN A 70 -3.51 18.71 52.90
CA GLN A 70 -3.68 19.52 51.70
C GLN A 70 -2.58 20.60 51.63
N LYS A 71 -1.87 20.70 50.50
CA LYS A 71 -1.20 21.96 50.09
C LYS A 71 -1.61 22.39 48.69
N LYS A 72 -2.15 23.61 48.66
CA LYS A 72 -2.65 24.34 47.49
C LYS A 72 -1.50 24.84 46.62
N GLY A 73 -1.72 24.84 45.29
CA GLY A 73 -1.30 25.98 44.46
C GLY A 73 -0.64 25.68 43.11
N ARG A 74 -1.45 25.62 42.03
CA ARG A 74 -1.31 26.51 40.85
C ARG A 74 -2.40 26.24 39.82
N LYS A 75 -3.36 27.17 39.72
CA LYS A 75 -4.17 27.35 38.51
C LYS A 75 -3.40 28.24 37.54
N LYS A 76 -2.95 27.68 36.42
CA LYS A 76 -2.70 28.32 35.11
C LYS A 76 -2.75 27.17 34.09
N SER A 77 -3.50 27.12 33.01
CA SER A 77 -4.33 28.10 32.30
C SER A 77 -5.18 27.27 31.35
N ALA A 78 -6.48 27.59 31.24
CA ALA A 78 -7.36 27.03 30.23
C ALA A 78 -6.78 27.28 28.83
N GLY A 79 -6.57 26.21 28.06
CA GLY A 79 -6.03 26.31 26.72
C GLY A 79 -6.16 25.00 25.98
N LYS A 80 -6.99 25.05 24.93
CA LYS A 80 -7.13 24.09 23.82
C LYS A 80 -8.05 22.91 24.11
N GLY A 81 -9.17 22.93 23.39
CA GLY A 81 -10.24 21.95 23.47
C GLY A 81 -9.71 20.53 23.38
N ALA A 82 -9.95 19.77 24.44
CA ALA A 82 -9.91 18.32 24.39
C ALA A 82 -10.99 17.88 23.40
N LYS A 83 -10.59 17.66 22.15
CA LYS A 83 -11.40 16.88 21.21
C LYS A 83 -11.60 15.54 21.90
N LYS A 84 -12.83 15.27 22.34
CA LYS A 84 -13.26 13.93 22.74
C LYS A 84 -12.82 12.99 21.62
N LYS A 85 -11.78 12.19 21.87
CA LYS A 85 -11.46 11.07 21.01
C LYS A 85 -12.63 10.11 21.17
N THR A 86 -13.53 10.13 20.21
CA THR A 86 -14.58 9.13 20.10
C THR A 86 -13.88 7.79 19.87
N ARG A 87 -14.06 6.85 20.81
CA ARG A 87 -13.43 5.53 20.86
C ARG A 87 -13.65 4.67 19.59
N GLY A 88 -14.54 5.08 18.69
CA GLY A 88 -14.81 4.41 17.41
C GLY A 88 -14.10 4.99 16.18
N GLY A 89 -13.37 6.12 16.31
CA GLY A 89 -12.64 6.70 15.18
C GLY A 89 -11.24 6.10 14.95
N ASP A 90 -10.65 5.51 15.99
CA ASP A 90 -9.34 4.84 15.90
C ASP A 90 -9.46 3.46 15.26
N GLN A 91 -10.50 2.70 15.63
CA GLN A 91 -10.77 1.36 15.07
C GLN A 91 -10.96 1.39 13.55
N PHE A 92 -11.72 2.38 13.07
CA PHE A 92 -11.91 2.56 11.62
C PHE A 92 -10.61 3.02 10.93
N ARG A 93 -9.74 3.76 11.60
CA ARG A 93 -8.47 4.24 11.00
C ARG A 93 -7.37 3.19 11.05
N GLU A 94 -7.39 2.29 12.02
CA GLU A 94 -6.57 1.07 12.03
C GLU A 94 -7.01 0.09 10.94
N GLU A 95 -8.31 -0.15 10.79
CA GLU A 95 -8.82 -1.10 9.79
C GLU A 95 -8.68 -0.58 8.36
N THR A 96 -8.85 0.74 8.13
CA THR A 96 -8.74 1.34 6.79
C THR A 96 -7.35 1.90 6.47
N GLY A 97 -6.45 1.98 7.46
CA GLY A 97 -5.09 2.53 7.33
C GLY A 97 -3.99 1.47 7.19
N ARG A 98 -4.31 0.20 7.39
CA ARG A 98 -3.39 -0.93 7.21
C ARG A 98 -3.41 -1.34 5.74
N THR A 99 -2.51 -0.81 4.93
CA THR A 99 -2.18 -1.46 3.66
C THR A 99 -1.35 -2.69 4.00
N LYS A 100 -2.03 -3.83 4.16
CA LYS A 100 -1.39 -5.13 4.28
C LYS A 100 -0.77 -5.52 2.95
N SER A 101 0.36 -6.24 2.98
CA SER A 101 0.91 -6.81 1.76
C SER A 101 -0.04 -7.90 1.23
N PHE A 102 0.08 -8.23 -0.06
CA PHE A 102 -0.77 -9.27 -0.64
C PHE A 102 -0.58 -10.62 0.08
N ASP A 103 0.65 -10.95 0.48
CA ASP A 103 0.96 -12.19 1.17
C ASP A 103 0.29 -12.25 2.55
N ASP A 104 0.30 -11.14 3.30
CA ASP A 104 -0.38 -11.05 4.61
C ASP A 104 -1.89 -11.25 4.48
N ILE A 105 -2.51 -10.70 3.42
CA ILE A 105 -3.94 -10.86 3.15
C ILE A 105 -4.28 -12.33 2.85
N VAL A 106 -3.41 -13.03 2.12
CA VAL A 106 -3.59 -14.46 1.80
C VAL A 106 -3.49 -15.32 3.07
N ASP A 107 -2.55 -15.01 3.97
CA ASP A 107 -2.39 -15.73 5.23
C ASP A 107 -3.55 -15.48 6.21
N ASP A 108 -4.06 -14.24 6.26
CA ASP A 108 -5.22 -13.83 7.05
C ASP A 108 -6.52 -14.56 6.66
N GLU A 109 -6.67 -14.91 5.38
CA GLU A 109 -7.88 -15.57 4.86
C GLU A 109 -8.06 -17.00 5.41
N GLN A 110 -7.03 -17.60 6.04
CA GLN A 110 -7.11 -18.88 6.77
C GLN A 110 -7.86 -19.99 6.02
N TYR A 111 -7.38 -20.34 4.83
CA TYR A 111 -8.07 -21.22 3.89
C TYR A 111 -8.48 -22.60 4.42
N HIS A 112 -7.83 -23.09 5.46
CA HIS A 112 -8.18 -24.35 6.13
C HIS A 112 -9.59 -24.35 6.74
N LYS A 113 -10.15 -23.17 7.05
CA LYS A 113 -11.49 -23.03 7.61
C LYS A 113 -12.59 -23.16 6.56
N PHE A 114 -12.27 -22.87 5.30
CA PHE A 114 -13.25 -22.98 4.23
C PHE A 114 -13.41 -24.44 3.80
N PRO A 115 -14.64 -24.87 3.52
CA PRO A 115 -14.87 -26.19 2.98
C PRO A 115 -14.42 -26.28 1.52
N SER A 116 -14.13 -27.50 1.06
CA SER A 116 -13.46 -27.76 -0.23
C SER A 116 -14.19 -27.28 -1.49
N TRP A 117 -15.49 -26.94 -1.40
CA TRP A 117 -16.27 -26.45 -2.54
C TRP A 117 -16.23 -24.92 -2.71
N VAL A 118 -15.73 -24.19 -1.71
CA VAL A 118 -15.64 -22.73 -1.78
C VAL A 118 -14.39 -22.36 -2.56
N PRO A 119 -14.51 -21.63 -3.67
CA PRO A 119 -13.34 -21.15 -4.40
C PRO A 119 -12.61 -20.09 -3.58
N THR A 120 -11.32 -20.35 -3.40
CA THR A 120 -10.33 -19.53 -2.70
C THR A 120 -9.44 -18.86 -3.75
N TYR A 121 -8.69 -17.80 -3.41
CA TYR A 121 -7.71 -17.19 -4.32
C TYR A 121 -6.80 -18.23 -5.01
N LEU A 122 -6.33 -19.23 -4.25
CA LEU A 122 -5.49 -20.32 -4.76
C LEU A 122 -6.25 -21.39 -5.56
N SER A 123 -7.54 -21.63 -5.28
CA SER A 123 -8.32 -22.70 -5.92
C SER A 123 -9.20 -22.22 -7.08
N ALA A 124 -9.36 -20.91 -7.25
CA ALA A 124 -10.09 -20.28 -8.33
C ALA A 124 -9.33 -20.39 -9.67
N ALA A 125 -9.26 -21.60 -10.21
CA ALA A 125 -8.67 -21.88 -11.52
C ALA A 125 -9.76 -22.16 -12.56
N VAL A 126 -9.62 -21.55 -13.74
CA VAL A 126 -10.50 -21.81 -14.89
C VAL A 126 -10.05 -23.11 -15.58
N LYS A 127 -11.02 -23.90 -16.07
CA LYS A 127 -10.76 -25.09 -16.88
C LYS A 127 -9.95 -24.72 -18.15
N PRO A 128 -9.04 -25.58 -18.64
CA PRO A 128 -8.35 -25.35 -19.91
C PRO A 128 -9.33 -25.07 -21.06
N SER A 129 -8.86 -24.29 -22.04
CA SER A 129 -9.70 -23.86 -23.16
C SER A 129 -10.15 -25.05 -24.02
N THR A 130 -11.44 -25.09 -24.33
CA THR A 130 -12.03 -26.10 -25.24
C THR A 130 -11.76 -25.81 -26.72
N ARG A 131 -11.29 -24.60 -27.04
CA ARG A 131 -11.03 -24.15 -28.42
C ARG A 131 -9.55 -24.29 -28.77
N PRO A 132 -9.20 -24.59 -30.03
CA PRO A 132 -7.82 -24.68 -30.45
C PRO A 132 -7.12 -23.31 -30.40
N PRO A 133 -5.83 -23.26 -30.03
CA PRO A 133 -5.07 -22.01 -29.97
C PRO A 133 -4.88 -21.44 -31.37
N ARG A 134 -5.10 -20.13 -31.51
CA ARG A 134 -4.83 -19.40 -32.75
C ARG A 134 -3.37 -19.00 -32.84
N LYS A 135 -2.81 -19.02 -34.04
CA LYS A 135 -1.40 -18.75 -34.32
C LYS A 135 -1.27 -17.34 -34.88
N PHE A 136 -0.68 -16.44 -34.11
CA PHE A 136 -0.47 -15.05 -34.50
C PHE A 136 1.01 -14.71 -34.55
N CYS A 137 1.36 -13.78 -35.43
CA CYS A 137 2.67 -13.17 -35.50
C CYS A 137 2.95 -12.43 -34.20
N TYR A 138 4.06 -12.75 -33.54
CA TYR A 138 4.48 -12.05 -32.32
C TYR A 138 4.69 -10.55 -32.53
N LEU A 139 5.19 -10.15 -33.71
CA LEU A 139 5.54 -8.76 -34.00
C LEU A 139 4.36 -7.93 -34.49
N THR A 140 3.59 -8.46 -35.45
CA THR A 140 2.54 -7.71 -36.14
C THR A 140 1.13 -8.04 -35.65
N GLY A 141 0.94 -9.12 -34.88
CA GLY A 141 -0.38 -9.60 -34.46
C GLY A 141 -1.23 -10.22 -35.58
N LEU A 142 -0.76 -10.22 -36.83
CA LEU A 142 -1.44 -10.84 -37.97
C LEU A 142 -1.38 -12.38 -37.91
N ALA A 143 -2.13 -13.07 -38.77
CA ALA A 143 -2.08 -14.53 -38.83
C ALA A 143 -0.64 -15.04 -39.10
N GLY A 144 -0.16 -15.93 -38.25
CA GLY A 144 1.19 -16.48 -38.32
C GLY A 144 1.31 -17.52 -39.44
N LYS A 145 1.99 -17.15 -40.53
CA LYS A 145 2.18 -18.00 -41.72
C LYS A 145 3.42 -18.90 -41.57
N TYR A 146 4.47 -18.37 -40.96
CA TYR A 146 5.76 -19.03 -40.80
C TYR A 146 6.01 -19.36 -39.33
N LYS A 147 6.82 -20.38 -39.07
CA LYS A 147 7.26 -20.75 -37.72
C LYS A 147 8.78 -20.71 -37.67
N CYS A 148 9.33 -19.99 -36.70
CA CYS A 148 10.77 -19.96 -36.46
C CYS A 148 11.24 -21.35 -35.97
N PRO A 149 12.29 -21.94 -36.55
CA PRO A 149 12.79 -23.25 -36.12
C PRO A 149 13.50 -23.21 -34.76
N VAL A 150 14.04 -22.05 -34.36
CA VAL A 150 14.80 -21.88 -33.11
C VAL A 150 13.87 -21.58 -31.93
N THR A 151 13.04 -20.54 -32.03
CA THR A 151 12.18 -20.12 -30.90
C THR A 151 10.79 -20.77 -30.92
N GLY A 152 10.37 -21.32 -32.06
CA GLY A 152 9.03 -21.84 -32.25
C GLY A 152 7.93 -20.79 -32.42
N ASP A 153 8.30 -19.50 -32.43
CA ASP A 153 7.34 -18.39 -32.61
C ASP A 153 6.76 -18.36 -34.02
N TYR A 154 5.54 -17.86 -34.13
CA TYR A 154 4.88 -17.64 -35.41
C TYR A 154 5.14 -16.23 -35.93
N LEU A 155 5.30 -16.12 -37.26
CA LEU A 155 5.63 -14.89 -37.96
C LEU A 155 4.72 -14.72 -39.19
N GLY A 156 4.29 -13.48 -39.44
CA GLY A 156 3.33 -13.15 -40.50
C GLY A 156 3.97 -12.87 -41.86
N SER A 157 5.19 -12.32 -41.87
CA SER A 157 5.93 -11.90 -43.06
C SER A 157 7.43 -12.22 -42.91
N LEU A 158 8.20 -12.09 -44.01
CA LEU A 158 9.65 -12.24 -43.99
C LEU A 158 10.34 -11.06 -43.28
N GLU A 159 9.82 -9.83 -43.43
CA GLU A 159 10.32 -8.66 -42.68
C GLU A 159 10.17 -8.85 -41.16
N ALA A 160 9.08 -9.49 -40.73
CA ALA A 160 8.89 -9.90 -39.35
C ALA A 160 9.93 -10.96 -38.93
N TYR A 161 10.40 -11.82 -39.84
CA TYR A 161 11.47 -12.77 -39.52
C TYR A 161 12.82 -12.08 -39.36
N GLU A 162 13.15 -11.08 -40.17
CA GLU A 162 14.40 -10.32 -40.04
C GLU A 162 14.48 -9.57 -38.71
N THR A 163 13.41 -8.86 -38.36
CA THR A 163 13.31 -8.18 -37.06
C THR A 163 13.30 -9.16 -35.88
N HIS A 164 12.65 -10.31 -36.02
CA HIS A 164 12.72 -11.41 -35.04
C HIS A 164 14.16 -11.95 -34.88
N LYS A 165 14.92 -12.04 -35.98
CA LYS A 165 16.31 -12.50 -35.97
C LYS A 165 17.21 -11.53 -35.20
N GLU A 166 17.03 -10.23 -35.38
CA GLU A 166 17.83 -9.20 -34.69
C GLU A 166 17.50 -9.06 -33.20
N THR A 167 16.24 -9.31 -32.81
CA THR A 167 15.77 -9.08 -31.44
C THR A 167 15.74 -10.35 -30.60
N ARG A 168 15.10 -11.41 -31.07
CA ARG A 168 14.87 -12.65 -30.29
C ARG A 168 15.88 -13.76 -30.57
N LEU A 169 16.47 -13.81 -31.76
CA LEU A 169 17.53 -14.79 -32.07
C LEU A 169 18.94 -14.31 -31.69
N LYS A 170 19.08 -13.07 -31.22
CA LYS A 170 20.37 -12.52 -30.84
C LYS A 170 20.94 -13.29 -29.64
N GLY A 171 22.09 -13.94 -29.85
CA GLY A 171 22.77 -14.75 -28.83
C GLY A 171 22.32 -16.22 -28.75
N MET A 172 21.34 -16.63 -29.55
CA MET A 172 20.96 -18.04 -29.72
C MET A 172 21.54 -18.65 -31.02
N VAL A 173 22.03 -17.79 -31.91
CA VAL A 173 22.73 -18.12 -33.17
C VAL A 173 24.10 -17.44 -33.14
#